data_AF-Q7RL04-F1
#
_entry.id   AF-Q7RL04-F1
#
_cell.length_a   1.000
_cell.length_b   1.000
_cell.length_c   1.000
_cell.angle_alpha   90.00
_cell.angle_beta   90.00
_cell.angle_gamma   90.00
#
_symmetry.space_group_name_H-M   'P 1'
#
loop_
_entity.id
_entity.type
_entity.pdbx_description
1 polymer ?
#
loop_
_entity_poly.entity_id
_entity_poly.type
_entity_poly.pdbx_seq_one_letter_code
_entity_poly.pdbx_strand_id
1 'polypeptide(L)'
;MYINHENKKDTIYNHFKGEEEGFEKTAIQELDHINMYREIKNKIKIKEIVKNMNKYFRVYFKTILWSKKNEWLYQITKLVLYKLRCSEILEILNKDCIKELLKGLYNIIKNNYRLLLVLKNEFIILLKTKSNYYYLISRYILDIIAHNLESIKVTHDKIEDYYITLDSFFLKNDFSELKFWMSLIHAFTSIALYCHGLSNHILITYENLIIQNKYPLILKYIIIENINLIKNISYTKSMR
;
A
#
# COMPACT_ATOMS: atom_id res chain seq x y z
N MET A 1 -72.48 -66.09 20.74
CA MET A 1 -72.59 -64.62 20.58
C MET A 1 -71.55 -63.97 21.48
N TYR A 2 -70.46 -63.50 20.90
CA TYR A 2 -69.54 -62.55 21.54
C TYR A 2 -69.18 -61.53 20.46
N ILE A 3 -69.61 -60.30 20.65
CA ILE A 3 -69.24 -59.14 19.85
C ILE A 3 -68.02 -58.54 20.55
N ASN A 4 -66.83 -58.71 19.97
CA ASN A 4 -65.66 -57.96 20.39
C ASN A 4 -65.59 -56.67 19.56
N HIS A 5 -65.84 -55.55 20.24
CA HIS A 5 -65.44 -54.22 19.84
C HIS A 5 -63.95 -54.06 20.11
N GLU A 6 -63.10 -53.98 19.08
CA GLU A 6 -61.73 -53.46 19.26
C GLU A 6 -61.30 -52.54 18.09
N ASN A 7 -61.18 -51.26 18.47
CA ASN A 7 -60.13 -50.31 18.12
C ASN A 7 -59.83 -50.00 16.64
N LYS A 8 -60.70 -49.18 16.05
CA LYS A 8 -60.48 -48.47 14.79
C LYS A 8 -59.80 -47.10 14.98
N LYS A 9 -58.80 -46.99 15.86
CA LYS A 9 -58.14 -45.70 16.18
C LYS A 9 -56.62 -45.63 15.99
N ASP A 10 -55.91 -46.73 15.73
CA ASP A 10 -54.44 -46.72 15.74
C ASP A 10 -53.74 -46.61 14.38
N THR A 11 -54.46 -46.44 13.27
CA THR A 11 -53.84 -46.40 11.93
C THR A 11 -53.64 -45.01 11.34
N ILE A 12 -54.18 -43.95 11.95
CA ILE A 12 -54.04 -42.58 11.41
C ILE A 12 -52.80 -41.87 11.98
N TYR A 13 -52.42 -42.12 13.24
CA TYR A 13 -51.32 -41.41 13.90
C TYR A 13 -49.90 -41.82 13.45
N ASN A 14 -49.75 -42.99 12.80
CA ASN A 14 -48.44 -43.48 12.34
C ASN A 14 -48.15 -43.22 10.86
N HIS A 15 -49.12 -42.73 10.06
CA HIS A 15 -48.87 -42.34 8.67
C HIS A 15 -48.39 -40.89 8.53
N PHE A 16 -48.83 -39.97 9.40
CA PHE A 16 -48.39 -38.56 9.36
C PHE A 16 -46.98 -38.33 9.94
N LYS A 17 -46.53 -39.18 10.88
CA LYS A 17 -45.22 -39.02 11.52
C LYS A 17 -44.02 -39.26 10.58
N GLY A 18 -44.21 -40.09 9.54
CA GLY A 18 -43.17 -40.38 8.54
C GLY A 18 -43.12 -39.36 7.39
N GLU A 19 -44.25 -38.72 7.07
CA GLU A 19 -44.31 -37.66 6.06
C GLU A 19 -43.75 -36.34 6.60
N GLU A 20 -44.04 -35.98 7.86
CA GLU A 20 -43.50 -34.76 8.49
C GLU A 20 -41.97 -34.77 8.61
N GLU A 21 -41.34 -35.89 9.01
CA GLU A 21 -39.87 -36.00 9.08
C GLU A 21 -39.20 -35.99 7.69
N GLY A 22 -39.88 -36.48 6.65
CA GLY A 22 -39.41 -36.45 5.26
C GLY A 22 -39.48 -35.05 4.65
N PHE A 23 -40.56 -34.31 4.94
CA PHE A 23 -40.74 -32.91 4.56
C PHE A 23 -39.79 -31.97 5.32
N GLU A 24 -39.56 -32.19 6.61
CA GLU A 24 -38.57 -31.41 7.37
C GLU A 24 -37.15 -31.61 6.82
N LYS A 25 -36.75 -32.87 6.55
CA LYS A 25 -35.42 -33.16 5.98
C LYS A 25 -35.23 -32.56 4.59
N THR A 26 -36.24 -32.58 3.73
CA THR A 26 -36.18 -31.96 2.40
C THR A 26 -36.21 -30.43 2.47
N ALA A 27 -37.02 -29.84 3.35
CA ALA A 27 -37.03 -28.39 3.58
C ALA A 27 -35.70 -27.86 4.14
N ILE A 28 -35.05 -28.62 5.04
CA ILE A 28 -33.71 -28.30 5.56
C ILE A 28 -32.67 -28.34 4.44
N GLN A 29 -32.70 -29.37 3.57
CA GLN A 29 -31.81 -29.46 2.42
C GLN A 29 -32.04 -28.34 1.40
N GLU A 30 -33.29 -27.94 1.15
CA GLU A 30 -33.61 -26.80 0.28
C GLU A 30 -33.14 -25.46 0.88
N LEU A 31 -33.31 -25.26 2.19
CA LEU A 31 -32.77 -24.09 2.90
C LEU A 31 -31.24 -24.02 2.84
N ASP A 32 -30.57 -25.17 3.01
CA ASP A 32 -29.12 -25.27 2.88
C ASP A 32 -28.64 -25.00 1.46
N HIS A 33 -29.36 -25.49 0.44
CA HIS A 33 -29.09 -25.19 -0.96
C HIS A 33 -29.29 -23.71 -1.31
N ILE A 34 -30.36 -23.07 -0.79
CA ILE A 34 -30.62 -21.63 -0.96
C ILE A 34 -29.54 -20.80 -0.26
N ASN A 35 -29.12 -21.20 0.94
CA ASN A 35 -28.04 -20.53 1.68
C ASN A 35 -26.70 -20.67 0.96
N MET A 36 -26.35 -21.87 0.46
CA MET A 36 -25.19 -22.09 -0.40
C MET A 36 -25.23 -21.20 -1.65
N TYR A 37 -26.37 -21.13 -2.33
CA TYR A 37 -26.50 -20.32 -3.54
C TYR A 37 -26.34 -18.82 -3.25
N ARG A 38 -26.91 -18.35 -2.13
CA ARG A 38 -26.75 -16.97 -1.65
C ARG A 38 -25.30 -16.66 -1.29
N GLU A 39 -24.60 -17.59 -0.63
CA GLU A 39 -23.18 -17.44 -0.34
C GLU A 39 -22.32 -17.39 -1.60
N ILE A 40 -22.58 -18.26 -2.57
CA ILE A 40 -21.88 -18.27 -3.86
C ILE A 40 -22.11 -16.93 -4.58
N LYS A 41 -23.36 -16.46 -4.64
CA LYS A 41 -23.71 -15.16 -5.23
C LYS A 41 -23.01 -14.00 -4.51
N ASN A 42 -22.95 -14.02 -3.18
CA ASN A 42 -22.24 -13.02 -2.39
C ASN A 42 -20.72 -13.07 -2.63
N LYS A 43 -20.12 -14.27 -2.70
CA LYS A 43 -18.70 -14.45 -3.04
C LYS A 43 -18.38 -13.89 -4.43
N ILE A 44 -19.26 -14.11 -5.42
CA ILE A 44 -19.11 -13.54 -6.76
C ILE A 44 -19.17 -12.00 -6.72
N LYS A 45 -20.16 -11.43 -6.03
CA LYS A 45 -20.28 -9.96 -5.86
C LYS A 45 -19.05 -9.37 -5.20
N ILE A 46 -18.53 -9.98 -4.14
CA ILE A 46 -17.32 -9.51 -3.45
C ILE A 46 -16.12 -9.54 -4.40
N LYS A 47 -15.93 -10.64 -5.15
CA LYS A 47 -14.86 -10.73 -6.16
C LYS A 47 -14.98 -9.63 -7.21
N GLU A 48 -16.19 -9.31 -7.66
CA GLU A 48 -16.44 -8.27 -8.64
C GLU A 48 -16.18 -6.85 -8.09
N ILE A 49 -16.54 -6.60 -6.83
CA ILE A 49 -16.21 -5.35 -6.12
C ILE A 49 -14.69 -5.20 -6.03
N VAL A 50 -13.98 -6.23 -5.55
CA VAL A 50 -12.51 -6.22 -5.43
C VAL A 50 -11.86 -6.00 -6.80
N LYS A 51 -12.37 -6.64 -7.86
CA LYS A 51 -11.88 -6.47 -9.23
C LYS A 51 -12.01 -5.02 -9.73
N ASN A 52 -13.07 -4.32 -9.33
CA ASN A 52 -13.33 -2.93 -9.75
C ASN A 52 -12.91 -1.88 -8.70
N MET A 53 -12.30 -2.29 -7.58
CA MET A 53 -12.03 -1.41 -6.45
C MET A 53 -11.08 -0.25 -6.78
N ASN A 54 -10.16 -0.45 -7.73
CA ASN A 54 -9.30 0.61 -8.27
C ASN A 54 -10.11 1.77 -8.89
N LYS A 55 -11.23 1.49 -9.56
CA LYS A 55 -12.12 2.54 -10.12
C LYS A 55 -12.76 3.35 -8.99
N TYR A 56 -13.20 2.69 -7.92
CA TYR A 56 -13.76 3.37 -6.75
C TYR A 56 -12.72 4.25 -6.06
N PHE A 57 -11.49 3.75 -5.85
CA PHE A 57 -10.41 4.58 -5.29
C PHE A 57 -10.11 5.80 -6.16
N ARG A 58 -10.05 5.62 -7.48
CA ARG A 58 -9.84 6.74 -8.41
C ARG A 58 -10.93 7.82 -8.26
N VAL A 59 -12.21 7.43 -8.21
CA VAL A 59 -13.31 8.38 -8.02
C VAL A 59 -13.22 9.05 -6.65
N TYR A 60 -12.97 8.27 -5.59
CA TYR A 60 -12.83 8.77 -4.23
C TYR A 60 -11.75 9.85 -4.10
N PHE A 61 -10.52 9.59 -4.60
CA PHE A 61 -9.45 10.59 -4.55
C PHE A 61 -9.73 11.81 -5.42
N LYS A 62 -10.37 11.65 -6.58
CA LYS A 62 -10.79 12.80 -7.40
C LYS A 62 -11.75 13.70 -6.62
N THR A 63 -12.74 13.13 -5.96
CA THR A 63 -13.72 13.88 -5.15
C THR A 63 -13.05 14.59 -3.97
N ILE A 64 -12.17 13.90 -3.23
CA ILE A 64 -11.44 14.51 -2.11
C ILE A 64 -10.59 15.69 -2.59
N LEU A 65 -9.77 15.48 -3.63
CA LEU A 65 -8.89 16.51 -4.15
C LEU A 65 -9.68 17.72 -4.67
N TRP A 66 -10.88 17.50 -5.20
CA TRP A 66 -11.76 18.58 -5.63
C TRP A 66 -12.37 19.37 -4.48
N SER A 67 -12.61 18.73 -3.32
CA SER A 67 -13.29 19.36 -2.18
C SER A 67 -12.50 20.49 -1.50
N LYS A 68 -11.19 20.63 -1.74
CA LYS A 68 -10.27 21.64 -1.14
C LYS A 68 -10.30 21.76 0.39
N LYS A 69 -10.95 20.84 1.11
CA LYS A 69 -10.99 20.85 2.57
C LYS A 69 -9.70 20.22 3.12
N ASN A 70 -8.73 21.07 3.48
CA ASN A 70 -7.41 20.65 3.98
C ASN A 70 -7.47 19.77 5.24
N GLU A 71 -8.50 19.94 6.06
CA GLU A 71 -8.65 19.24 7.35
C GLU A 71 -8.76 17.71 7.19
N TRP A 72 -9.39 17.25 6.10
CA TRP A 72 -9.52 15.83 5.81
C TRP A 72 -8.26 15.21 5.23
N LEU A 73 -7.39 16.01 4.59
CA LEU A 73 -6.21 15.51 3.89
C LEU A 73 -5.25 14.82 4.86
N TYR A 74 -5.03 15.39 6.05
CA TYR A 74 -4.20 14.76 7.08
C TYR A 74 -4.74 13.37 7.47
N GLN A 75 -6.04 13.27 7.80
CA GLN A 75 -6.65 12.02 8.23
C GLN A 75 -6.67 10.97 7.13
N ILE A 76 -6.97 11.38 5.89
CA ILE A 76 -6.96 10.49 4.73
C ILE A 76 -5.55 9.99 4.44
N THR A 77 -4.54 10.87 4.42
CA THR A 77 -3.14 10.48 4.24
C THR A 77 -2.71 9.48 5.31
N LYS A 78 -2.99 9.77 6.58
CA LYS A 78 -2.66 8.88 7.69
C LYS A 78 -3.35 7.52 7.56
N LEU A 79 -4.63 7.50 7.21
CA LEU A 79 -5.40 6.27 6.99
C LEU A 79 -4.80 5.46 5.83
N VAL A 80 -4.50 6.08 4.70
CA VAL A 80 -3.92 5.39 3.54
C VAL A 80 -2.56 4.79 3.89
N LEU A 81 -1.69 5.55 4.56
CA LEU A 81 -0.39 5.04 5.03
C LEU A 81 -0.56 3.84 5.97
N TYR A 82 -1.48 3.92 6.93
CA TYR A 82 -1.78 2.80 7.82
C TYR A 82 -2.26 1.57 7.06
N LYS A 83 -3.22 1.74 6.14
CA LYS A 83 -3.81 0.63 5.37
C LYS A 83 -2.80 -0.03 4.45
N LEU A 84 -1.82 0.71 3.91
CA LEU A 84 -0.71 0.18 3.12
C LEU A 84 0.30 -0.63 3.95
N ARG A 85 0.23 -0.59 5.28
CA ARG A 85 1.05 -1.40 6.19
C ARG A 85 0.38 -2.71 6.61
N CYS A 86 -0.94 -2.81 6.46
CA CYS A 86 -1.71 -3.97 6.89
C CYS A 86 -1.61 -5.11 5.86
N SER A 87 -0.95 -6.22 6.21
CA SER A 87 -0.79 -7.39 5.33
C SER A 87 -2.14 -7.94 4.84
N GLU A 88 -3.09 -8.13 5.75
CA GLU A 88 -4.45 -8.61 5.47
C GLU A 88 -5.15 -7.76 4.39
N ILE A 89 -4.93 -6.45 4.42
CA ILE A 89 -5.53 -5.53 3.45
C ILE A 89 -4.81 -5.64 2.11
N LEU A 90 -3.49 -5.72 2.12
CA LEU A 90 -2.69 -5.89 0.91
C LEU A 90 -3.00 -7.22 0.21
N GLU A 91 -3.36 -8.28 0.94
CA GLU A 91 -3.77 -9.57 0.35
C GLU A 91 -5.09 -9.46 -0.41
N ILE A 92 -6.01 -8.61 0.06
CA ILE A 92 -7.30 -8.36 -0.60
C ILE A 92 -7.12 -7.45 -1.82
N LEU A 93 -6.18 -6.50 -1.76
CA LEU A 93 -5.98 -5.53 -2.82
C LEU A 93 -5.11 -6.08 -3.95
N ASN A 94 -5.58 -5.90 -5.19
CA ASN A 94 -4.74 -6.14 -6.35
C ASN A 94 -3.74 -4.99 -6.58
N LYS A 95 -2.72 -5.25 -7.40
CA LYS A 95 -1.66 -4.30 -7.76
C LYS A 95 -2.19 -2.94 -8.24
N ASP A 96 -3.27 -2.92 -9.01
CA ASP A 96 -3.81 -1.68 -9.57
C ASP A 96 -4.58 -0.86 -8.53
N CYS A 97 -5.22 -1.50 -7.57
CA CYS A 97 -5.79 -0.82 -6.41
C CYS A 97 -4.70 -0.09 -5.61
N ILE A 98 -3.59 -0.77 -5.34
CA ILE A 98 -2.45 -0.20 -4.60
C ILE A 98 -1.86 0.99 -5.37
N LYS A 99 -1.69 0.87 -6.70
CA LYS A 99 -1.23 2.00 -7.53
C LYS A 99 -2.16 3.21 -7.45
N GLU A 100 -3.47 3.02 -7.48
CA GLU A 100 -4.41 4.16 -7.38
C GLU A 100 -4.37 4.78 -5.97
N LEU A 101 -4.22 3.99 -4.90
CA LEU A 101 -3.98 4.51 -3.55
C LEU A 101 -2.70 5.37 -3.49
N LEU A 102 -1.59 4.86 -4.04
CA LEU A 102 -0.31 5.56 -4.06
C LEU A 102 -0.31 6.81 -4.94
N LYS A 103 -1.02 6.80 -6.08
CA LYS A 103 -1.23 7.99 -6.92
C LYS A 103 -2.07 9.04 -6.19
N GLY A 104 -3.14 8.62 -5.51
CA GLY A 104 -3.94 9.51 -4.66
C GLY A 104 -3.08 10.16 -3.58
N LEU A 105 -2.29 9.36 -2.88
CA LEU A 105 -1.34 9.81 -1.88
C LEU A 105 -0.33 10.82 -2.45
N TYR A 106 0.30 10.53 -3.59
CA TYR A 106 1.22 11.44 -4.26
C TYR A 106 0.56 12.79 -4.60
N ASN A 107 -0.66 12.77 -5.14
CA ASN A 107 -1.38 14.00 -5.49
C ASN A 107 -1.76 14.84 -4.25
N ILE A 108 -2.13 14.19 -3.14
CA ILE A 108 -2.40 14.90 -1.88
C ILE A 108 -1.13 15.59 -1.40
N ILE A 109 -0.02 14.87 -1.35
CA ILE A 109 1.25 15.37 -0.81
C ILE A 109 1.87 16.43 -1.72
N LYS A 110 1.82 16.24 -3.04
CA LYS A 110 2.30 17.22 -4.02
C LYS A 110 1.72 18.61 -3.79
N ASN A 111 0.45 18.68 -3.42
CA ASN A 111 -0.24 19.94 -3.14
C ASN A 111 -0.12 20.37 -1.67
N ASN A 112 0.42 19.52 -0.78
CA ASN A 112 0.47 19.71 0.67
C ASN A 112 1.77 19.14 1.27
N TYR A 113 2.93 19.56 0.77
CA TYR A 113 4.24 18.98 1.09
C TYR A 113 4.55 18.91 2.60
N ARG A 114 3.96 19.80 3.42
CA ARG A 114 4.10 19.79 4.88
C ARG A 114 3.64 18.47 5.52
N LEU A 115 2.72 17.74 4.88
CA LEU A 115 2.26 16.44 5.36
C LEU A 115 3.39 15.41 5.44
N LEU A 116 4.44 15.52 4.60
CA LEU A 116 5.61 14.65 4.71
C LEU A 116 6.31 14.83 6.06
N LEU A 117 6.51 16.08 6.48
CA LEU A 117 7.15 16.36 7.77
C LEU A 117 6.27 15.92 8.95
N VAL A 118 4.98 16.25 8.92
CA VAL A 118 4.06 15.94 10.02
C VAL A 118 3.86 14.43 10.19
N LEU A 119 3.81 13.69 9.08
CA LEU A 119 3.62 12.23 9.07
C LEU A 119 4.93 11.46 8.86
N LYS A 120 6.10 12.07 9.14
CA LYS A 120 7.40 11.48 8.81
C LYS A 120 7.56 10.04 9.28
N ASN A 121 7.14 9.76 10.51
CA ASN A 121 7.24 8.45 11.12
C ASN A 121 6.40 7.42 10.36
N GLU A 122 5.20 7.79 9.89
CA GLU A 122 4.36 6.87 9.13
C GLU A 122 4.98 6.50 7.78
N PHE A 123 5.61 7.47 7.09
CA PHE A 123 6.35 7.20 5.85
C PHE A 123 7.57 6.32 6.10
N ILE A 124 8.34 6.59 7.15
CA ILE A 124 9.52 5.79 7.53
C ILE A 124 9.11 4.36 7.86
N ILE A 125 8.04 4.19 8.65
CA ILE A 125 7.56 2.85 8.99
C ILE A 125 7.09 2.13 7.72
N LEU A 126 6.36 2.81 6.84
CA LEU A 126 5.93 2.21 5.57
C LEU A 126 7.11 1.77 4.70
N LEU A 127 8.16 2.60 4.58
CA LEU A 127 9.40 2.24 3.87
C LEU A 127 10.08 1.00 4.45
N LYS A 128 9.99 0.77 5.76
CA LYS A 128 10.57 -0.40 6.44
C LYS A 128 9.67 -1.64 6.42
N THR A 129 8.38 -1.49 6.09
CA THR A 129 7.38 -2.56 6.20
C THR A 129 7.49 -3.53 5.03
N LYS A 130 7.93 -4.76 5.29
CA LYS A 130 7.98 -5.82 4.27
C LYS A 130 6.56 -6.31 3.93
N SER A 131 6.30 -6.49 2.65
CA SER A 131 5.06 -7.07 2.12
C SER A 131 5.28 -7.59 0.69
N ASN A 132 4.31 -8.30 0.14
CA ASN A 132 4.33 -8.74 -1.27
C ASN A 132 4.39 -7.57 -2.27
N TYR A 133 4.05 -6.36 -1.82
CA TYR A 133 4.10 -5.14 -2.63
C TYR A 133 5.20 -4.17 -2.16
N TYR A 134 6.14 -4.63 -1.34
CA TYR A 134 7.20 -3.81 -0.74
C TYR A 134 7.88 -2.88 -1.75
N TYR A 135 8.47 -3.45 -2.81
CA TYR A 135 9.19 -2.64 -3.79
C TYR A 135 8.30 -1.64 -4.52
N LEU A 136 7.07 -2.03 -4.85
CA LEU A 136 6.11 -1.14 -5.48
C LEU A 136 5.77 0.05 -4.58
N ILE A 137 5.41 -0.22 -3.32
CA ILE A 137 5.05 0.80 -2.34
C ILE A 137 6.25 1.70 -2.07
N SER A 138 7.38 1.12 -1.69
CA SER A 138 8.58 1.88 -1.33
C SER A 138 9.07 2.74 -2.49
N ARG A 139 9.04 2.24 -3.73
CA ARG A 139 9.36 3.05 -4.92
C ARG A 139 8.49 4.32 -5.01
N TYR A 140 7.17 4.18 -4.87
CA TYR A 140 6.26 5.34 -4.90
C TYR A 140 6.50 6.30 -3.73
N ILE A 141 6.77 5.78 -2.54
CA ILE A 141 7.07 6.62 -1.37
C ILE A 141 8.38 7.40 -1.56
N LEU A 142 9.40 6.76 -2.11
CA LEU A 142 10.67 7.41 -2.46
C LEU A 142 10.46 8.51 -3.51
N ASP A 143 9.67 8.24 -4.55
CA ASP A 143 9.32 9.24 -5.56
C ASP A 143 8.57 10.44 -4.95
N ILE A 144 7.64 10.19 -4.01
CA ILE A 144 6.93 11.24 -3.27
C ILE A 144 7.93 12.09 -2.48
N ILE A 145 8.84 11.47 -1.73
CA ILE A 145 9.83 12.17 -0.91
C ILE A 145 10.73 13.03 -1.81
N ALA A 146 11.31 12.43 -2.86
CA ALA A 146 12.19 13.09 -3.80
C ALA A 146 11.54 14.35 -4.40
N HIS A 147 10.35 14.16 -4.98
CA HIS A 147 9.67 15.21 -5.75
C HIS A 147 9.20 16.39 -4.90
N ASN A 148 8.95 16.16 -3.61
CA ASN A 148 8.44 17.21 -2.74
C ASN A 148 9.55 17.92 -1.96
N LEU A 149 10.74 17.32 -1.84
CA LEU A 149 11.79 17.83 -0.96
C LEU A 149 12.19 19.28 -1.28
N GLU A 150 12.27 19.65 -2.56
CA GLU A 150 12.55 21.03 -3.01
C GLU A 150 11.55 22.05 -2.47
N SER A 151 10.28 21.67 -2.41
CA SER A 151 9.21 22.54 -1.92
C SER A 151 9.24 22.71 -0.40
N ILE A 152 9.94 21.81 0.30
CA ILE A 152 10.11 21.91 1.74
C ILE A 152 11.36 22.75 2.02
N LYS A 153 11.20 23.89 2.70
CA LYS A 153 12.34 24.63 3.27
C LYS A 153 12.80 23.91 4.55
N VAL A 154 13.89 23.14 4.49
CA VAL A 154 14.26 22.19 5.56
C VAL A 154 15.69 22.34 6.06
N THR A 155 15.87 22.11 7.36
CA THR A 155 17.15 21.95 8.07
C THR A 155 17.51 20.47 8.20
N HIS A 156 18.78 20.15 8.48
CA HIS A 156 19.29 18.77 8.67
C HIS A 156 18.37 17.91 9.58
N ASP A 157 18.09 18.39 10.79
CA ASP A 157 17.37 17.65 11.85
C ASP A 157 15.96 17.20 11.44
N LYS A 158 15.33 17.90 10.49
CA LYS A 158 13.98 17.61 10.05
C LYS A 158 13.90 16.45 9.04
N ILE A 159 14.99 16.13 8.36
CA ILE A 159 15.03 15.07 7.32
C ILE A 159 16.06 13.97 7.59
N GLU A 160 16.79 14.06 8.68
CA GLU A 160 17.79 13.08 9.11
C GLU A 160 17.25 11.64 9.13
N ASP A 161 16.03 11.42 9.65
CA ASP A 161 15.44 10.08 9.72
C ASP A 161 15.22 9.45 8.34
N TYR A 162 14.85 10.27 7.34
CA TYR A 162 14.74 9.82 5.96
C TYR A 162 16.11 9.44 5.44
N TYR A 163 17.11 10.30 5.63
CA TYR A 163 18.49 10.02 5.26
C TYR A 163 19.00 8.71 5.86
N ILE A 164 18.88 8.51 7.18
CA ILE A 164 19.28 7.26 7.86
C ILE A 164 18.55 6.05 7.28
N THR A 165 17.25 6.20 7.00
CA THR A 165 16.46 5.10 6.41
C THR A 165 16.94 4.77 4.99
N LEU A 166 17.21 5.77 4.15
CA LEU A 166 17.69 5.55 2.78
C LEU A 166 19.10 4.96 2.76
N ASP A 167 20.00 5.47 3.60
CA ASP A 167 21.36 4.95 3.73
C ASP A 167 21.34 3.47 4.14
N SER A 168 20.45 3.09 5.06
CA SER A 168 20.26 1.67 5.43
C SER A 168 19.84 0.76 4.27
N PHE A 169 19.14 1.29 3.26
CA PHE A 169 18.80 0.53 2.05
C PHE A 169 20.03 0.33 1.15
N PHE A 170 20.88 1.34 1.01
CA PHE A 170 22.16 1.22 0.32
C PHE A 170 23.12 0.25 1.02
N LEU A 171 23.05 0.10 2.34
CA LEU A 171 23.89 -0.87 3.06
C LEU A 171 23.42 -2.33 2.89
N LYS A 172 22.10 -2.57 2.79
CA LYS A 172 21.52 -3.92 2.76
C LYS A 172 21.74 -4.69 1.45
N ASN A 173 21.88 -4.01 0.32
CA ASN A 173 22.46 -4.58 -0.91
C ASN A 173 21.76 -5.77 -1.57
N ASP A 174 20.46 -5.91 -1.38
CA ASP A 174 19.75 -7.14 -1.75
C ASP A 174 18.54 -6.88 -2.68
N PHE A 175 18.63 -5.83 -3.50
CA PHE A 175 17.52 -5.39 -4.35
C PHE A 175 17.82 -5.64 -5.82
N SER A 176 16.96 -6.41 -6.49
CA SER A 176 17.07 -6.70 -7.93
C SER A 176 16.25 -5.74 -8.81
N GLU A 177 15.28 -5.02 -8.24
CA GLU A 177 14.39 -4.14 -9.02
C GLU A 177 15.08 -2.79 -9.33
N LEU A 178 15.52 -2.60 -10.59
CA LEU A 178 16.15 -1.36 -11.06
C LEU A 178 15.29 -0.11 -10.79
N LYS A 179 13.96 -0.21 -10.95
CA LYS A 179 13.04 0.91 -10.71
C LYS A 179 13.04 1.35 -9.25
N PHE A 180 13.19 0.42 -8.32
CA PHE A 180 13.32 0.74 -6.91
C PHE A 180 14.64 1.48 -6.65
N TRP A 181 15.75 0.97 -7.20
CA TRP A 181 17.06 1.63 -7.11
C TRP A 181 17.05 3.06 -7.66
N MET A 182 16.43 3.28 -8.82
CA MET A 182 16.32 4.61 -9.42
C MET A 182 15.58 5.58 -8.50
N SER A 183 14.43 5.18 -7.94
CA SER A 183 13.68 6.01 -7.00
C SER A 183 14.44 6.25 -5.70
N LEU A 184 15.19 5.26 -5.21
CA LEU A 184 16.04 5.38 -4.03
C LEU A 184 17.17 6.39 -4.25
N ILE A 185 17.88 6.28 -5.38
CA ILE A 185 18.91 7.25 -5.80
C ILE A 185 18.28 8.63 -5.92
N HIS A 186 17.15 8.77 -6.61
CA HIS A 186 16.50 10.06 -6.79
C HIS A 186 16.10 10.73 -5.47
N ALA A 187 15.54 9.98 -4.52
CA ALA A 187 15.21 10.50 -3.20
C ALA A 187 16.46 10.91 -2.41
N PHE A 188 17.51 10.10 -2.45
CA PHE A 188 18.76 10.37 -1.75
C PHE A 188 19.51 11.57 -2.35
N THR A 189 19.63 11.66 -3.68
CA THR A 189 20.17 12.83 -4.37
C THR A 189 19.36 14.09 -4.03
N SER A 190 18.03 14.02 -4.04
CA SER A 190 17.19 15.17 -3.67
C SER A 190 17.53 15.70 -2.28
N ILE A 191 17.77 14.80 -1.31
CA ILE A 191 18.24 15.16 0.03
C ILE A 191 19.58 15.91 -0.02
N ALA A 192 20.56 15.42 -0.78
CA ALA A 192 21.85 16.10 -0.93
C ALA A 192 21.72 17.51 -1.51
N LEU A 193 20.87 17.69 -2.54
CA LEU A 193 20.73 18.95 -3.24
C LEU A 193 20.10 20.06 -2.38
N TYR A 194 19.13 19.68 -1.55
CA TYR A 194 18.33 20.63 -0.76
C TYR A 194 18.72 20.69 0.73
N CYS A 195 19.52 19.73 1.23
CA CYS A 195 20.06 19.75 2.57
C CYS A 195 21.58 19.59 2.58
N HIS A 196 22.27 20.73 2.53
CA HIS A 196 23.73 20.81 2.41
C HIS A 196 24.50 20.02 3.47
N GLY A 197 24.02 19.98 4.71
CA GLY A 197 24.66 19.22 5.79
C GLY A 197 24.73 17.71 5.53
N LEU A 198 23.88 17.17 4.65
CA LEU A 198 23.85 15.75 4.28
C LEU A 198 24.58 15.44 2.96
N SER A 199 24.92 16.47 2.18
CA SER A 199 25.48 16.31 0.84
C SER A 199 26.78 15.51 0.83
N ASN A 200 27.72 15.81 1.74
CA ASN A 200 29.00 15.11 1.81
C ASN A 200 28.84 13.64 2.21
N HIS A 201 27.93 13.34 3.15
CA HIS A 201 27.66 11.95 3.52
C HIS A 201 27.09 11.15 2.34
N ILE A 202 26.18 11.75 1.58
CA ILE A 202 25.59 11.13 0.39
C ILE A 202 26.65 10.86 -0.69
N LEU A 203 27.58 11.81 -0.91
CA LEU A 203 28.69 11.61 -1.83
C LEU A 203 29.58 10.43 -1.43
N ILE A 204 29.91 10.31 -0.14
CA ILE A 204 30.69 9.18 0.40
C ILE A 204 29.93 7.86 0.19
N THR A 205 28.62 7.82 0.47
CA THR A 205 27.80 6.62 0.22
C THR A 205 27.83 6.24 -1.26
N TYR A 206 27.70 7.19 -2.18
CA TYR A 206 27.78 6.91 -3.62
C TYR A 206 29.15 6.42 -4.10
N GLU A 207 30.24 7.02 -3.62
CA GLU A 207 31.60 6.58 -3.94
C GLU A 207 31.84 5.15 -3.45
N ASN A 208 31.41 4.83 -2.23
CA ASN A 208 31.48 3.47 -1.68
C ASN A 208 30.69 2.44 -2.51
N LEU A 209 29.54 2.81 -3.06
CA LEU A 209 28.74 1.93 -3.91
C LEU A 209 29.43 1.65 -5.25
N ILE A 210 30.05 2.65 -5.87
CA ILE A 210 30.74 2.49 -7.17
C ILE A 210 31.91 1.52 -7.05
N ILE A 211 32.69 1.61 -5.96
CA ILE A 211 33.85 0.76 -5.68
C ILE A 211 33.42 -0.72 -5.57
N GLN A 212 32.20 -0.99 -5.11
CA GLN A 212 31.71 -2.35 -5.01
C GLN A 212 31.39 -2.94 -6.41
N ASN A 213 31.94 -4.11 -6.71
CA ASN A 213 31.79 -4.76 -8.03
C ASN A 213 30.45 -5.47 -8.26
N LYS A 214 29.54 -5.42 -7.30
CA LYS A 214 28.28 -6.19 -7.34
C LYS A 214 27.13 -5.51 -8.11
N TYR A 215 27.24 -4.22 -8.41
CA TYR A 215 26.15 -3.50 -9.09
C TYR A 215 26.29 -3.53 -10.61
N PRO A 216 25.16 -3.63 -11.34
CA PRO A 216 25.15 -3.47 -12.79
C PRO A 216 25.80 -2.15 -13.21
N LEU A 217 26.52 -2.17 -14.32
CA LEU A 217 27.19 -0.99 -14.89
C LEU A 217 26.24 0.19 -15.08
N ILE A 218 24.98 -0.07 -15.49
CA ILE A 218 23.96 0.96 -15.64
C ILE A 218 23.68 1.72 -14.33
N LEU A 219 23.70 1.03 -13.19
CA LEU A 219 23.49 1.66 -11.88
C LEU A 219 24.69 2.51 -11.49
N LYS A 220 25.92 2.01 -11.74
CA LYS A 220 27.15 2.78 -11.51
C LYS A 220 27.17 4.07 -12.32
N TYR A 221 26.78 4.00 -13.59
CA TYR A 221 26.68 5.15 -14.47
C TYR A 221 25.70 6.21 -13.92
N ILE A 222 24.49 5.79 -13.53
CA ILE A 222 23.49 6.68 -12.92
C ILE A 222 24.03 7.33 -11.64
N ILE A 223 24.70 6.57 -10.77
CA ILE A 223 25.28 7.10 -9.53
C ILE A 223 26.36 8.15 -9.85
N ILE A 224 27.22 7.91 -10.84
CA ILE A 224 28.25 8.87 -11.27
C ILE A 224 27.62 10.18 -11.77
N GLU A 225 26.55 10.12 -12.58
CA GLU A 225 25.83 11.32 -13.01
C GLU A 225 25.27 12.11 -11.81
N ASN A 226 24.72 11.42 -10.81
CA ASN A 226 24.17 12.05 -9.62
C ASN A 226 25.27 12.66 -8.72
N ILE A 227 26.44 12.03 -8.60
CA ILE A 227 27.61 12.61 -7.92
C ILE A 227 27.97 13.96 -8.56
N ASN A 228 28.05 14.00 -9.90
CA ASN A 228 28.42 15.22 -10.62
C ASN A 228 27.37 16.34 -10.43
N LEU A 229 26.08 15.99 -10.45
CA LEU A 229 24.99 16.93 -10.15
C LEU A 229 25.15 17.57 -8.76
N ILE A 230 25.41 16.75 -7.73
CA ILE A 230 25.58 17.21 -6.35
C ILE A 230 26.81 18.14 -6.23
N LYS A 231 27.95 17.74 -6.83
CA LYS A 231 29.20 18.53 -6.79
C LYS A 231 29.03 19.89 -7.49
N ASN A 232 28.39 19.93 -8.66
CA ASN A 232 28.17 21.17 -9.42
C ASN A 232 27.24 22.17 -8.70
N ILE A 233 26.15 21.68 -8.11
CA ILE A 233 25.22 22.55 -7.35
C ILE A 233 25.86 23.07 -6.07
N SER A 234 26.69 22.27 -5.41
CA SER A 234 27.44 22.71 -4.23
C SER A 234 28.43 23.84 -4.59
N TYR A 235 29.15 23.69 -5.69
CA TYR A 235 30.10 24.69 -6.20
C TYR A 235 29.43 26.03 -6.55
N THR A 236 28.30 25.98 -7.27
CA THR A 236 27.54 27.18 -7.64
C THR A 236 26.97 27.94 -6.44
N LYS A 237 26.60 27.23 -5.36
CA LYS A 237 26.13 27.87 -4.12
C LYS A 237 27.27 28.47 -3.29
N SER A 238 28.49 27.93 -3.34
CA SER A 238 29.66 28.52 -2.67
C SER A 238 30.21 29.77 -3.37
N MET A 239 29.81 30.03 -4.63
CA MET A 239 30.22 31.22 -5.39
C MET A 239 29.24 32.40 -5.31
N ARG A 240 28.10 32.25 -4.62
CA ARG A 240 27.12 33.31 -4.36
C ARG A 240 27.26 33.81 -2.93
#